data_AF-A0A317C7W1-F1
#
_entry.id   AF-A0A317C7W1-F1
#
_cell.length_a   1.000
_cell.length_b   1.000
_cell.length_c   1.000
_cell.angle_alpha   90.00
_cell.angle_beta   90.00
_cell.angle_gamma   90.00
#
_symmetry.space_group_name_H-M   'P 1'
#
loop_
_entity.id
_entity.type
_entity.pdbx_description
1 polymer ?
#
loop_
_entity_poly.entity_id
_entity_poly.type
_entity_poly.pdbx_seq_one_letter_code
_entity_poly.pdbx_strand_id
1 'polypeptide(L)'
;MLCGIRKIDGEKVFARSSNKLDTPFTCPDCGREVSLRKGSIKAHHFAHKPPSTCEHGKGESDAHRRCKEEIYDLLSKSENVTDVDVEKHFGTVISDVFFKINNVPVAVEIQRSNLTVNKIIERTVRYKKLGIHVLWLALFNDNLRSDKYKPKAWEKWCHATYYGRVYYWQQGLTIVPAHFTEYKTYVEPSSWFGSGGEECSAGGYYKTLKSVKTPRLGAPVQLDTDFERRHKGSWSGGTVNVPDCYIYIDKQGRWW
;
A
#
# COMPACT_ATOMS: atom_id res chain seq x y z
N MET A 1 -7.42 13.50 -6.79
CA MET A 1 -7.39 12.52 -7.90
C MET A 1 -6.46 13.05 -8.95
N LEU A 2 -5.61 12.18 -9.50
CA LEU A 2 -4.68 12.51 -10.58
C LEU A 2 -5.37 12.54 -11.94
N CYS A 3 -6.43 11.74 -12.10
CA CYS A 3 -7.13 11.58 -13.36
C CYS A 3 -8.60 12.02 -13.25
N GLY A 4 -9.15 12.42 -14.39
CA GLY A 4 -10.56 12.75 -14.57
C GLY A 4 -11.00 12.33 -15.98
N ILE A 5 -12.30 12.27 -16.22
CA ILE A 5 -12.86 12.03 -17.55
C ILE A 5 -13.29 13.38 -18.12
N ARG A 6 -12.76 13.76 -19.28
CA ARG A 6 -13.18 14.98 -19.97
C ARG A 6 -14.50 14.72 -20.69
N LYS A 7 -15.52 15.53 -20.45
CA LYS A 7 -16.88 15.23 -20.93
C LYS A 7 -17.05 15.38 -22.44
N ILE A 8 -16.25 16.23 -23.08
CA ILE A 8 -16.42 16.56 -24.51
C ILE A 8 -16.17 15.36 -25.43
N ASP A 9 -15.21 14.51 -25.07
CA ASP A 9 -14.75 13.36 -25.85
C ASP A 9 -14.77 12.06 -25.05
N GLY A 10 -15.03 12.11 -23.75
CA GLY A 10 -15.02 10.93 -22.87
C GLY A 10 -13.61 10.45 -22.52
N GLU A 11 -12.58 11.21 -22.87
CA GLU A 11 -11.20 10.79 -22.69
C GLU A 11 -10.76 10.90 -21.23
N LYS A 12 -9.97 9.91 -20.78
CA LYS A 12 -9.31 9.97 -19.49
C LYS A 12 -8.08 10.86 -19.58
N VAL A 13 -8.02 11.87 -18.71
CA VAL A 13 -6.98 12.89 -18.76
C VAL A 13 -6.28 13.07 -17.41
N PHE A 14 -5.00 13.41 -17.46
CA PHE A 14 -4.21 13.76 -16.28
C PHE A 14 -4.39 15.23 -15.91
N ALA A 15 -4.55 15.52 -14.62
CA ALA A 15 -4.68 16.88 -14.12
C ALA A 15 -3.46 17.77 -14.47
N ARG A 16 -2.25 17.18 -14.47
CA ARG A 16 -1.01 17.90 -14.83
C ARG A 16 -1.00 18.38 -16.28
N SER A 17 -1.66 17.65 -17.19
CA SER A 17 -1.66 17.91 -18.64
C SER A 17 -2.97 18.54 -19.17
N SER A 18 -4.02 18.60 -18.36
CA SER A 18 -5.33 19.16 -18.75
C SER A 18 -5.37 20.68 -18.60
N ASN A 19 -6.20 21.40 -19.34
CA ASN A 19 -6.44 22.84 -19.16
C ASN A 19 -7.79 23.12 -18.51
N LYS A 20 -7.92 24.26 -17.82
CA LYS A 20 -9.19 24.65 -17.19
C LYS A 20 -10.31 24.89 -18.21
N LEU A 21 -9.94 25.21 -19.45
CA LEU A 21 -10.87 25.41 -20.56
C LEU A 21 -11.46 24.09 -21.08
N ASP A 22 -10.81 22.95 -20.82
CA ASP A 22 -11.30 21.63 -21.27
C ASP A 22 -12.44 21.08 -20.39
N THR A 23 -13.01 21.94 -19.54
CA THR A 23 -14.18 21.66 -18.69
C THR A 23 -15.42 21.34 -19.54
N PRO A 24 -16.37 20.54 -19.05
CA PRO A 24 -16.42 19.89 -17.74
C PRO A 24 -15.68 18.56 -17.67
N PHE A 25 -15.21 18.24 -16.46
CA PHE A 25 -14.60 16.96 -16.12
C PHE A 25 -15.49 16.19 -15.14
N THR A 26 -15.47 14.87 -15.21
CA THR A 26 -16.18 13.97 -14.29
C THR A 26 -15.22 13.02 -13.57
N CYS A 27 -15.62 12.59 -12.38
CA CYS A 27 -14.92 11.59 -11.60
C CYS A 27 -15.05 10.20 -12.28
N PRO A 28 -13.96 9.46 -12.49
CA PRO A 28 -14.02 8.14 -13.13
C PRO A 28 -14.75 7.09 -12.27
N ASP A 29 -14.88 7.31 -10.96
CA ASP A 29 -15.59 6.43 -10.02
C ASP A 29 -17.09 6.71 -10.01
N CYS A 30 -17.49 7.93 -9.59
CA CYS A 30 -18.89 8.25 -9.35
C CYS A 30 -19.60 9.00 -10.49
N GLY A 31 -18.88 9.37 -11.56
CA GLY A 31 -19.42 10.13 -12.70
C GLY A 31 -19.80 11.59 -12.41
N ARG A 32 -19.70 12.06 -11.17
CA ARG A 32 -20.04 13.45 -10.79
C ARG A 32 -18.97 14.43 -11.27
N GLU A 33 -19.37 15.68 -11.47
CA GLU A 33 -18.46 16.74 -11.91
C GLU A 33 -17.33 17.00 -10.90
N VAL A 34 -16.12 17.18 -11.42
CA VAL A 34 -14.92 17.51 -10.66
C VAL A 34 -14.28 18.78 -11.23
N SER A 35 -13.67 19.58 -10.36
CA SER A 35 -12.95 20.79 -10.74
C SER A 35 -11.46 20.51 -10.88
N LEU A 36 -10.87 20.94 -11.99
CA LEU A 36 -9.42 20.97 -12.16
C LEU A 36 -8.81 22.09 -11.31
N ARG A 37 -8.02 21.71 -10.31
CA ARG A 37 -7.24 22.63 -9.47
C ARG A 37 -5.84 22.74 -10.04
N LYS A 38 -5.48 23.94 -10.53
CA LYS A 38 -4.11 24.34 -10.87
C LYS A 38 -3.69 25.49 -9.97
N GLY A 39 -2.76 25.23 -9.06
CA GLY A 39 -2.16 26.22 -8.18
C GLY A 39 -0.64 26.09 -8.20
N SER A 40 0.06 27.13 -7.76
CA SER A 40 1.53 27.17 -7.73
C SER A 40 2.14 26.37 -6.58
N ILE A 41 1.38 26.18 -5.49
CA ILE A 41 1.86 25.51 -4.27
C ILE A 41 1.49 24.03 -4.27
N LYS A 42 0.21 23.73 -4.53
CA LYS A 42 -0.30 22.35 -4.56
C LYS A 42 -0.27 21.83 -5.99
N ALA A 43 0.15 20.58 -6.14
CA ALA A 43 0.15 19.93 -7.43
C ALA A 43 -1.24 19.87 -8.06
N HIS A 44 -1.25 19.82 -9.39
CA HIS A 44 -2.48 19.82 -10.17
C HIS A 44 -3.29 18.55 -9.89
N HIS A 45 -4.57 18.71 -9.57
CA HIS A 45 -5.45 17.60 -9.24
C HIS A 45 -6.91 17.90 -9.58
N PHE A 46 -7.71 16.85 -9.72
CA PHE A 46 -9.17 16.94 -9.75
C PHE A 46 -9.73 16.82 -8.33
N ALA A 47 -10.71 17.69 -8.03
CA ALA A 47 -11.40 17.74 -6.75
C ALA A 47 -12.92 17.79 -6.94
N HIS A 48 -13.65 16.98 -6.17
CA HIS A 48 -15.11 17.08 -6.10
C HIS A 48 -15.54 18.44 -5.52
N LYS A 49 -16.64 19.00 -6.03
CA LYS A 49 -17.32 20.14 -5.40
C LYS A 49 -18.17 19.61 -4.23
N PRO A 50 -18.10 20.20 -3.02
CA PRO A 50 -19.04 19.87 -1.95
C PRO A 50 -20.49 20.23 -2.35
N PRO A 51 -21.49 19.48 -1.87
CA PRO A 51 -21.38 18.23 -1.11
C PRO A 51 -21.05 17.03 -2.03
N SER A 52 -20.10 16.19 -1.61
CA SER A 52 -19.83 14.91 -2.27
C SER A 52 -19.58 13.82 -1.25
N THR A 53 -20.17 12.65 -1.49
CA THR A 53 -20.00 11.42 -0.70
C THR A 53 -19.01 10.45 -1.35
N CYS A 54 -18.47 10.79 -2.52
CA CYS A 54 -17.44 9.99 -3.17
C CYS A 54 -16.12 10.14 -2.41
N GLU A 55 -15.55 9.02 -1.99
CA GLU A 55 -14.28 8.96 -1.26
C GLU A 55 -13.07 8.88 -2.22
N HIS A 56 -13.30 8.72 -3.54
CA HIS A 56 -12.22 8.65 -4.52
C HIS A 56 -11.36 9.92 -4.50
N GLY A 57 -10.06 9.71 -4.30
CA GLY A 57 -9.05 10.76 -4.14
C GLY A 57 -9.24 11.72 -2.95
N LYS A 58 -10.18 11.48 -2.04
CA LYS A 58 -10.33 12.28 -0.81
C LYS A 58 -9.19 11.98 0.15
N GLY A 59 -8.62 13.03 0.75
CA GLY A 59 -7.53 12.91 1.73
C GLY A 59 -6.22 12.37 1.17
N GLU A 60 -6.01 12.43 -0.15
CA GLU A 60 -4.75 12.02 -0.77
C GLU A 60 -3.63 13.00 -0.43
N SER A 61 -2.51 12.50 0.11
CA SER A 61 -1.34 13.31 0.43
C SER A 61 -0.44 13.47 -0.80
N ASP A 62 0.42 14.50 -0.77
CA ASP A 62 1.42 14.71 -1.83
C ASP A 62 2.39 13.53 -1.96
N ALA A 63 2.74 12.86 -0.87
CA ALA A 63 3.59 11.68 -0.91
C ALA A 63 2.91 10.47 -1.60
N HIS A 64 1.60 10.26 -1.36
CA HIS A 64 0.83 9.25 -2.11
C HIS A 64 0.75 9.57 -3.59
N ARG A 65 0.51 10.84 -3.92
CA ARG A 65 0.44 11.32 -5.30
C ARG A 65 1.78 11.14 -6.02
N ARG A 66 2.89 11.55 -5.40
CA ARG A 66 4.26 11.40 -5.91
C ARG A 66 4.59 9.92 -6.16
N CYS A 67 4.24 9.04 -5.23
CA CYS A 67 4.43 7.60 -5.39
C CYS A 67 3.74 7.06 -6.67
N LYS A 68 2.47 7.41 -6.89
CA LYS A 68 1.75 7.03 -8.13
C LYS A 68 2.40 7.58 -9.39
N GLU A 69 2.73 8.88 -9.39
CA GLU A 69 3.31 9.56 -10.55
C GLU A 69 4.68 8.97 -10.91
N GLU A 70 5.56 8.76 -9.93
CA GLU A 70 6.90 8.20 -10.18
C GLU A 70 6.86 6.77 -10.68
N ILE A 71 5.99 5.93 -10.09
CA ILE A 71 5.80 4.57 -10.59
C ILE A 71 5.29 4.61 -12.04
N TYR A 72 4.27 5.41 -12.32
CA TYR A 72 3.71 5.54 -13.67
C TYR A 72 4.75 6.05 -14.68
N ASP A 73 5.46 7.13 -14.37
CA ASP A 73 6.38 7.78 -15.30
C ASP A 73 7.59 6.91 -15.64
N LEU A 74 8.05 6.09 -14.68
CA LEU A 74 9.16 5.17 -14.89
C LEU A 74 8.70 3.90 -15.62
N LEU A 75 7.58 3.29 -15.19
CA LEU A 75 7.04 2.10 -15.87
C LEU A 75 6.64 2.40 -17.32
N SER A 76 6.16 3.60 -17.62
CA SER A 76 5.83 4.02 -19.00
C SER A 76 7.04 4.08 -19.93
N LYS A 77 8.27 4.00 -19.38
CA LYS A 77 9.53 3.99 -20.12
C LYS A 77 10.21 2.62 -20.12
N SER A 78 9.70 1.65 -19.36
CA SER A 78 10.26 0.30 -19.28
C SER A 78 9.82 -0.52 -20.50
N GLU A 79 10.76 -1.13 -21.23
CA GLU A 79 10.49 -1.85 -22.48
C GLU A 79 9.61 -3.10 -22.30
N ASN A 80 9.69 -3.74 -21.14
CA ASN A 80 8.93 -4.95 -20.81
C ASN A 80 7.53 -4.66 -20.23
N VAL A 81 7.14 -3.39 -20.19
CA VAL A 81 5.90 -2.92 -19.56
C VAL A 81 5.01 -2.23 -20.59
N THR A 82 3.71 -2.55 -20.54
CA THR A 82 2.67 -2.02 -21.43
C THR A 82 1.41 -1.66 -20.62
N ASP A 83 0.44 -0.99 -21.24
CA ASP A 83 -0.85 -0.65 -20.64
C ASP A 83 -0.76 0.04 -19.27
N VAL A 84 0.24 0.90 -19.08
CA VAL A 84 0.47 1.63 -17.82
C VAL A 84 -0.64 2.68 -17.64
N ASP A 85 -1.29 2.67 -16.48
CA ASP A 85 -2.35 3.63 -16.14
C ASP A 85 -2.39 3.91 -14.62
N VAL A 86 -2.81 5.11 -14.23
CA VAL A 86 -2.99 5.54 -12.84
C VAL A 86 -4.47 5.70 -12.56
N GLU A 87 -4.97 5.27 -11.40
CA GLU A 87 -6.42 5.33 -11.11
C GLU A 87 -7.24 4.57 -12.18
N LYS A 88 -6.79 3.35 -12.56
CA LYS A 88 -7.44 2.52 -13.60
C LYS A 88 -8.74 1.95 -13.05
N HIS A 89 -9.85 2.25 -13.71
CA HIS A 89 -11.18 1.77 -13.32
C HIS A 89 -11.50 0.42 -14.00
N PHE A 90 -11.78 -0.61 -13.20
CA PHE A 90 -12.16 -1.96 -13.66
C PHE A 90 -13.65 -2.29 -13.41
N GLY A 91 -14.48 -1.27 -13.20
CA GLY A 91 -15.90 -1.41 -12.89
C GLY A 91 -16.16 -1.67 -11.41
N THR A 92 -15.47 -2.66 -10.84
CA THR A 92 -15.64 -3.06 -9.42
C THR A 92 -14.54 -2.54 -8.51
N VAL A 93 -13.38 -2.19 -9.06
CA VAL A 93 -12.22 -1.72 -8.31
C VAL A 93 -11.46 -0.69 -9.14
N ILE A 94 -10.83 0.26 -8.46
CA ILE A 94 -9.91 1.23 -9.05
C ILE A 94 -8.54 0.95 -8.46
N SER A 95 -7.52 0.75 -9.29
CA SER A 95 -6.13 0.59 -8.84
C SER A 95 -5.45 1.93 -8.71
N ASP A 96 -4.50 2.08 -7.78
CA ASP A 96 -3.67 3.29 -7.73
C ASP A 96 -2.76 3.37 -8.97
N VAL A 97 -2.10 2.26 -9.31
CA VAL A 97 -1.37 2.09 -10.57
C VAL A 97 -1.67 0.72 -11.16
N PHE A 98 -1.83 0.64 -12.48
CA PHE A 98 -1.99 -0.59 -13.24
C PHE A 98 -0.95 -0.62 -14.35
N PHE A 99 -0.48 -1.83 -14.69
CA PHE A 99 0.37 -2.07 -15.86
C PHE A 99 0.31 -3.55 -16.23
N LYS A 100 0.81 -3.87 -17.43
CA LYS A 100 1.10 -5.24 -17.85
C LYS A 100 2.59 -5.40 -18.03
N ILE A 101 3.20 -6.29 -17.26
CA ILE A 101 4.61 -6.66 -17.40
C ILE A 101 4.72 -8.05 -18.02
N ASN A 102 5.40 -8.18 -19.16
CA ASN A 102 5.43 -9.45 -19.92
C ASN A 102 4.01 -10.04 -20.12
N ASN A 103 3.05 -9.19 -20.47
CA ASN A 103 1.62 -9.51 -20.61
C ASN A 103 0.91 -10.00 -19.33
N VAL A 104 1.54 -9.89 -18.16
CA VAL A 104 0.93 -10.18 -16.85
C VAL A 104 0.32 -8.90 -16.29
N PRO A 105 -1.01 -8.85 -16.07
CA PRO A 105 -1.66 -7.69 -15.49
C PRO A 105 -1.37 -7.57 -13.99
N VAL A 106 -0.88 -6.40 -13.58
CA VAL A 106 -0.51 -6.06 -12.21
C VAL A 106 -1.23 -4.79 -11.77
N ALA A 107 -1.81 -4.83 -10.57
CA ALA A 107 -2.32 -3.65 -9.88
C ALA A 107 -1.47 -3.37 -8.64
N VAL A 108 -0.96 -2.15 -8.53
CA VAL A 108 -0.30 -1.65 -7.33
C VAL A 108 -1.28 -0.81 -6.54
N GLU A 109 -1.35 -1.10 -5.25
CA GLU A 109 -2.22 -0.45 -4.27
C GLU A 109 -1.39 0.21 -3.18
N ILE A 110 -1.47 1.53 -3.05
CA ILE A 110 -0.71 2.28 -2.07
C ILE A 110 -1.63 2.54 -0.87
N GLN A 111 -1.36 1.85 0.23
CA GLN A 111 -2.17 1.84 1.44
C GLN A 111 -2.24 3.22 2.08
N ARG A 112 -3.47 3.72 2.26
CA ARG A 112 -3.79 4.94 3.02
C ARG A 112 -4.20 4.57 4.45
N SER A 113 -3.89 5.43 5.43
CA SER A 113 -4.12 5.16 6.86
C SER A 113 -5.56 4.78 7.26
N ASN A 114 -6.57 5.20 6.50
CA ASN A 114 -7.99 4.96 6.78
C ASN A 114 -8.57 3.68 6.14
N LEU A 115 -7.81 2.93 5.36
CA LEU A 115 -8.30 1.73 4.69
C LEU A 115 -8.35 0.53 5.64
N THR A 116 -9.53 -0.04 5.85
CA THR A 116 -9.72 -1.21 6.71
C THR A 116 -9.25 -2.50 6.03
N VAL A 117 -8.88 -3.51 6.83
CA VAL A 117 -8.47 -4.83 6.31
C VAL A 117 -9.59 -5.48 5.49
N ASN A 118 -10.85 -5.31 5.86
CA ASN A 118 -11.98 -5.84 5.09
C ASN A 118 -12.03 -5.25 3.67
N LYS A 119 -11.78 -3.93 3.51
CA LYS A 119 -11.70 -3.31 2.17
C LYS A 119 -10.49 -3.79 1.37
N ILE A 120 -9.37 -4.07 2.04
CA ILE A 120 -8.18 -4.67 1.40
C ILE A 120 -8.51 -6.06 0.86
N ILE A 121 -9.17 -6.90 1.66
CA ILE A 121 -9.61 -8.23 1.27
C ILE A 121 -10.60 -8.15 0.09
N GLU A 122 -11.61 -7.29 0.19
CA GLU A 122 -12.61 -7.07 -0.86
C GLU A 122 -11.98 -6.70 -2.20
N ARG A 123 -11.05 -5.73 -2.20
CA ARG A 123 -10.32 -5.30 -3.41
C ARG A 123 -9.43 -6.42 -3.95
N THR A 124 -8.76 -7.15 -3.07
CA THR A 124 -7.91 -8.29 -3.45
C THR A 124 -8.74 -9.39 -4.14
N VAL A 125 -9.93 -9.70 -3.62
CA VAL A 125 -10.85 -10.68 -4.25
C VAL A 125 -11.34 -10.19 -5.61
N ARG A 126 -11.61 -8.89 -5.76
CA ARG A 126 -12.00 -8.31 -7.06
C ARG A 126 -10.88 -8.42 -8.08
N TYR A 127 -9.63 -8.11 -7.72
CA TYR A 127 -8.49 -8.28 -8.60
C TYR A 127 -8.31 -9.75 -9.03
N LYS A 128 -8.46 -10.70 -8.10
CA LYS A 128 -8.41 -12.13 -8.42
C LYS A 128 -9.44 -12.51 -9.48
N LYS A 129 -10.70 -12.06 -9.34
CA LYS A 129 -11.77 -12.32 -10.33
C LYS A 129 -11.45 -11.75 -11.71
N LEU A 130 -10.68 -10.67 -11.78
CA LEU A 130 -10.23 -10.03 -13.01
C LEU A 130 -8.93 -10.65 -13.57
N GLY A 131 -8.34 -11.66 -12.90
CA GLY A 131 -7.05 -12.24 -13.29
C GLY A 131 -5.85 -11.32 -13.03
N ILE A 132 -6.00 -10.29 -12.21
CA ILE A 132 -4.98 -9.26 -11.93
C ILE A 132 -4.19 -9.65 -10.68
N HIS A 133 -2.86 -9.53 -10.76
CA HIS A 133 -1.96 -9.77 -9.64
C HIS A 133 -1.79 -8.47 -8.83
N VAL A 134 -2.10 -8.50 -7.54
CA VAL A 134 -2.03 -7.29 -6.71
C VAL A 134 -0.73 -7.21 -5.91
N LEU A 135 -0.18 -6.00 -5.82
CA LEU A 135 0.88 -5.63 -4.89
C LEU A 135 0.37 -4.52 -3.98
N TRP A 136 0.32 -4.78 -2.68
CA TRP A 136 -0.04 -3.81 -1.64
C TRP A 136 1.24 -3.20 -1.07
N LEU A 137 1.38 -1.88 -1.23
CA LEU A 137 2.49 -1.07 -0.77
C LEU A 137 2.04 -0.10 0.31
N ALA A 138 2.96 0.37 1.15
CA ALA A 138 2.81 1.64 1.85
C ALA A 138 3.99 2.55 1.55
N LEU A 139 3.92 3.81 1.99
CA LEU A 139 5.06 4.70 1.94
C LEU A 139 6.10 4.27 2.99
N PHE A 140 7.37 4.29 2.63
CA PHE A 140 8.46 4.04 3.58
C PHE A 140 8.43 5.06 4.72
N ASN A 141 8.75 4.58 5.92
CA ASN A 141 8.79 5.37 7.14
C ASN A 141 10.01 4.96 7.95
N ASP A 142 10.80 5.92 8.43
CA ASP A 142 12.00 5.67 9.23
C ASP A 142 11.72 4.95 10.56
N ASN A 143 10.48 4.95 11.05
CA ASN A 143 10.07 4.11 12.18
C ASN A 143 10.31 2.60 11.91
N LEU A 144 10.40 2.18 10.65
CA LEU A 144 10.76 0.80 10.27
C LEU A 144 12.23 0.48 10.55
N ARG A 145 13.08 1.48 10.80
CA ARG A 145 14.48 1.29 11.21
C ARG A 145 14.64 1.11 12.72
N SER A 146 13.57 1.27 13.49
CA SER A 146 13.55 1.05 14.94
C SER A 146 13.46 -0.42 15.28
N ASP A 147 14.11 -0.85 16.36
CA ASP A 147 13.97 -2.20 16.90
C ASP A 147 12.55 -2.46 17.45
N LYS A 148 11.80 -1.40 17.75
CA LYS A 148 10.47 -1.45 18.35
C LYS A 148 9.44 -0.86 17.38
N TYR A 149 8.66 -1.75 16.76
CA TYR A 149 7.59 -1.37 15.84
C TYR A 149 6.27 -2.04 16.23
N LYS A 150 5.14 -1.36 16.03
CA LYS A 150 3.79 -1.91 16.26
C LYS A 150 3.06 -2.03 14.93
N PRO A 151 3.11 -3.20 14.26
CA PRO A 151 2.44 -3.38 12.98
C PRO A 151 0.94 -3.13 13.07
N LYS A 152 0.42 -2.35 12.13
CA LYS A 152 -0.99 -2.13 11.90
C LYS A 152 -1.66 -3.42 11.41
N ALA A 153 -2.99 -3.48 11.52
CA ALA A 153 -3.75 -4.66 11.11
C ALA A 153 -3.52 -5.03 9.63
N TRP A 154 -3.44 -4.03 8.75
CA TRP A 154 -3.18 -4.26 7.33
C TRP A 154 -1.76 -4.77 7.08
N GLU A 155 -0.75 -4.33 7.86
CA GLU A 155 0.62 -4.79 7.70
C GLU A 155 0.75 -6.26 8.11
N LYS A 156 0.04 -6.67 9.16
CA LYS A 156 -0.08 -8.08 9.55
C LYS A 156 -0.77 -8.92 8.47
N TRP A 157 -1.78 -8.35 7.81
CA TRP A 157 -2.46 -9.00 6.70
C TRP A 157 -1.54 -9.15 5.47
N CYS A 158 -0.80 -8.10 5.10
CA CYS A 158 0.20 -8.17 4.04
C CYS A 158 1.30 -9.18 4.39
N HIS A 159 1.80 -9.16 5.63
CA HIS A 159 2.81 -10.09 6.10
C HIS A 159 2.38 -11.55 5.90
N ALA A 160 1.14 -11.89 6.22
CA ALA A 160 0.59 -13.22 5.93
C ALA A 160 0.40 -13.49 4.42
N THR A 161 -0.03 -12.47 3.67
CA THR A 161 -0.34 -12.57 2.23
C THR A 161 0.92 -12.81 1.38
N TYR A 162 2.02 -12.13 1.70
CA TYR A 162 3.28 -12.20 0.96
C TYR A 162 4.34 -13.07 1.67
N TYR A 163 3.90 -14.15 2.33
CA TYR A 163 4.78 -15.17 2.93
C TYR A 163 5.85 -14.59 3.86
N GLY A 164 5.46 -13.65 4.72
CA GLY A 164 6.32 -13.01 5.70
C GLY A 164 6.81 -11.62 5.29
N ARG A 165 6.33 -11.04 4.19
CA ARG A 165 6.82 -9.75 3.68
C ARG A 165 5.78 -8.64 3.76
N VAL A 166 6.23 -7.41 3.99
CA VAL A 166 5.47 -6.18 3.80
C VAL A 166 6.30 -5.23 2.97
N TYR A 167 5.70 -4.56 2.00
CA TYR A 167 6.42 -3.75 1.02
C TYR A 167 6.19 -2.26 1.24
N TYR A 168 7.29 -1.50 1.17
CA TYR A 168 7.28 -0.06 1.37
C TYR A 168 7.96 0.64 0.19
N TRP A 169 7.24 1.52 -0.49
CA TRP A 169 7.79 2.35 -1.55
C TRP A 169 8.75 3.38 -0.96
N GLN A 170 9.98 3.43 -1.49
CA GLN A 170 11.01 4.38 -1.08
C GLN A 170 11.08 5.58 -2.04
N GLN A 171 11.28 5.31 -3.33
CA GLN A 171 11.31 6.31 -4.41
C GLN A 171 11.31 5.62 -5.78
N GLY A 172 10.80 6.27 -6.82
CA GLY A 172 10.83 5.71 -8.18
C GLY A 172 10.16 4.33 -8.24
N LEU A 173 10.88 3.33 -8.76
CA LEU A 173 10.49 1.91 -8.74
C LEU A 173 11.09 1.12 -7.57
N THR A 174 11.86 1.78 -6.71
CA THR A 174 12.53 1.16 -5.56
C THR A 174 11.54 0.93 -4.41
N ILE A 175 11.41 -0.33 -4.03
CA ILE A 175 10.59 -0.81 -2.92
C ILE A 175 11.51 -1.51 -1.92
N VAL A 176 11.29 -1.26 -0.63
CA VAL A 176 11.99 -1.93 0.47
C VAL A 176 11.04 -2.97 1.07
N PRO A 177 11.36 -4.26 1.00
CA PRO A 177 10.61 -5.27 1.71
C PRO A 177 11.03 -5.30 3.19
N ALA A 178 10.10 -5.62 4.08
CA ALA A 178 10.37 -5.82 5.49
C ALA A 178 9.73 -7.11 6.00
N HIS A 179 10.40 -7.75 6.94
CA HIS A 179 9.87 -8.86 7.72
C HIS A 179 9.73 -8.46 9.19
N PHE A 180 8.64 -8.85 9.85
CA PHE A 180 8.44 -8.56 11.27
C PHE A 180 8.78 -9.76 12.17
N THR A 181 9.93 -9.68 12.84
CA THR A 181 10.37 -10.67 13.83
C THR A 181 9.82 -10.39 15.23
N GLU A 182 9.92 -11.37 16.13
CA GLU A 182 9.54 -11.20 17.54
C GLU A 182 10.40 -10.15 18.24
N TYR A 183 9.76 -9.29 19.04
CA TYR A 183 10.45 -8.36 19.92
C TYR A 183 10.53 -8.93 21.34
N LYS A 184 11.74 -8.99 21.89
CA LYS A 184 12.01 -9.37 23.29
C LYS A 184 12.51 -8.15 24.07
N THR A 185 12.02 -7.97 25.29
CA THR A 185 12.52 -6.94 26.22
C THR A 185 13.00 -7.59 27.50
N TYR A 186 14.09 -7.08 28.05
CA TYR A 186 14.55 -7.47 29.37
C TYR A 186 13.67 -6.80 30.45
N VAL A 187 13.38 -7.54 31.52
CA VAL A 187 12.67 -7.04 32.70
C VAL A 187 13.72 -6.91 33.80
N GLU A 188 14.04 -5.69 34.20
CA GLU A 188 15.02 -5.45 35.26
C GLU A 188 14.60 -6.13 36.57
N PRO A 189 15.54 -6.77 37.29
CA PRO A 189 15.28 -7.30 38.61
C PRO A 189 14.97 -6.16 39.59
N SER A 190 14.01 -6.37 40.47
CA SER A 190 13.66 -5.47 41.56
C SER A 190 13.33 -6.27 42.81
N SER A 191 13.75 -5.77 43.97
CA SER A 191 13.37 -6.31 45.27
C SER A 191 12.57 -5.30 46.09
N TRP A 192 11.68 -5.80 46.95
CA TRP A 192 10.85 -5.00 47.84
C TRP A 192 10.45 -5.82 49.06
N PHE A 193 10.04 -5.17 50.15
CA PHE A 193 9.52 -5.84 51.34
C PHE A 193 8.00 -5.94 51.28
N GLY A 194 7.46 -7.13 51.57
CA GLY A 194 6.02 -7.37 51.69
C GLY A 194 5.47 -6.89 53.03
N SER A 195 4.15 -6.97 53.20
CA SER A 195 3.46 -6.42 54.38
C SER A 195 3.81 -7.14 55.70
N GLY A 196 4.39 -8.35 55.63
CA GLY A 196 4.90 -9.08 56.80
C GLY A 196 6.41 -8.93 57.01
N GLY A 197 7.09 -8.06 56.25
CA GLY A 197 8.55 -7.88 56.32
C GLY A 197 9.35 -8.91 55.51
N GLU A 198 8.69 -9.79 54.76
CA GLU A 198 9.33 -10.73 53.84
C GLU A 198 9.98 -10.02 52.65
N GLU A 199 11.20 -10.39 52.29
CA GLU A 199 11.86 -9.88 51.09
C GLU A 199 11.31 -10.60 49.85
N CYS A 200 10.79 -9.81 48.90
CA CYS A 200 10.28 -10.27 47.62
C CYS A 200 11.21 -9.79 46.50
N SER A 201 11.33 -10.58 45.42
CA SER A 201 12.01 -10.16 44.20
C SER A 201 11.29 -10.65 42.94
N ALA A 202 11.39 -9.88 41.86
CA ALA A 202 10.93 -10.26 40.53
C ALA A 202 11.80 -9.59 39.45
N GLY A 203 11.74 -10.11 38.22
CA GLY A 203 12.53 -9.62 37.09
C GLY A 203 13.73 -10.52 36.79
N GLY A 204 14.69 -10.04 36.00
CA GLY A 204 15.86 -10.81 35.57
C GLY A 204 15.63 -11.73 34.37
N TYR A 205 14.59 -11.49 33.55
CA TYR A 205 14.26 -12.36 32.41
C TYR A 205 13.85 -11.56 31.17
N TYR A 206 13.98 -12.19 30.00
CA TYR A 206 13.44 -11.66 28.75
C TYR A 206 11.97 -12.05 28.57
N LYS A 207 11.12 -11.09 28.19
CA LYS A 207 9.72 -11.34 27.80
C LYS A 207 9.46 -10.92 26.36
N THR A 208 8.64 -11.69 25.65
CA THR A 208 8.18 -11.35 24.30
C THR A 208 6.94 -10.45 24.36
N LEU A 209 6.97 -9.30 23.68
CA LEU A 209 5.80 -8.43 23.56
C LEU A 209 5.02 -8.75 22.28
N LYS A 210 3.90 -9.48 22.38
CA LYS A 210 3.14 -9.98 21.22
C LYS A 210 2.71 -8.90 20.22
N SER A 211 2.40 -7.69 20.69
CA SER A 211 1.93 -6.57 19.86
C SER A 211 3.06 -5.76 19.22
N VAL A 212 4.31 -6.01 19.62
CA VAL A 212 5.51 -5.30 19.17
C VAL A 212 6.38 -6.27 18.37
N LYS A 213 7.02 -5.77 17.32
CA LYS A 213 7.87 -6.52 16.43
C LYS A 213 9.15 -5.74 16.14
N THR A 214 10.19 -6.45 15.75
CA THR A 214 11.41 -5.88 15.20
C THR A 214 11.37 -6.04 13.68
N PRO A 215 11.25 -4.93 12.92
CA PRO A 215 11.35 -4.96 11.46
C PRO A 215 12.77 -5.36 11.04
N ARG A 216 12.86 -6.28 10.08
CA ARG A 216 14.07 -6.69 9.39
C ARG A 216 13.90 -6.29 7.94
N LEU A 217 14.50 -5.18 7.55
CA LEU A 217 14.49 -4.69 6.17
C LEU A 217 15.32 -5.63 5.29
N GLY A 218 14.77 -6.02 4.14
CA GLY A 218 15.51 -6.71 3.10
C GLY A 218 16.23 -5.72 2.19
N ALA A 219 16.99 -6.25 1.23
CA ALA A 219 17.60 -5.42 0.20
C ALA A 219 16.51 -4.74 -0.65
N PRO A 220 16.67 -3.45 -1.04
CA PRO A 220 15.73 -2.80 -1.94
C PRO A 220 15.58 -3.57 -3.27
N VAL A 221 14.36 -3.60 -3.80
CA VAL A 221 13.98 -4.26 -5.06
C VAL A 221 13.36 -3.27 -6.03
N GLN A 222 13.50 -3.56 -7.33
CA GLN A 222 12.88 -2.79 -8.41
C GLN A 222 11.56 -3.45 -8.86
N LEU A 223 10.50 -2.66 -8.92
CA LEU A 223 9.14 -3.12 -9.23
C LEU A 223 9.02 -3.86 -10.59
N ASP A 224 9.79 -3.45 -11.58
CA ASP A 224 9.72 -3.93 -12.96
C ASP A 224 10.69 -5.07 -13.32
N THR A 225 11.62 -5.42 -12.43
CA THR A 225 12.60 -6.50 -12.69
C THR A 225 12.62 -7.58 -11.61
N ASP A 226 12.40 -7.22 -10.35
CA ASP A 226 12.65 -8.10 -9.21
C ASP A 226 11.38 -8.76 -8.66
N PHE A 227 10.22 -8.54 -9.29
CA PHE A 227 8.94 -9.13 -8.89
C PHE A 227 8.44 -10.17 -9.89
N GLU A 228 7.59 -11.06 -9.41
CA GLU A 228 6.95 -12.12 -10.18
C GLU A 228 5.50 -12.34 -9.76
N ARG A 229 4.72 -12.92 -10.67
CA ARG A 229 3.36 -13.38 -10.35
C ARG A 229 3.38 -14.63 -9.48
N ARG A 230 2.49 -14.68 -8.50
CA ARG A 230 2.28 -15.88 -7.68
C ARG A 230 0.81 -16.06 -7.33
N HIS A 231 0.36 -17.31 -7.35
CA HIS A 231 -0.93 -17.68 -6.76
C HIS A 231 -0.76 -17.90 -5.26
N LYS A 232 -1.66 -17.30 -4.48
CA LYS A 232 -1.74 -17.46 -3.03
C LYS A 232 -3.06 -18.16 -2.73
N GLY A 233 -2.98 -19.43 -2.33
CA GLY A 233 -4.14 -20.15 -1.79
C GLY A 233 -4.68 -19.48 -0.53
N SER A 234 -5.94 -19.74 -0.21
CA SER A 234 -6.56 -19.24 1.02
C SER A 234 -5.77 -19.69 2.25
N TRP A 235 -5.74 -18.84 3.27
CA TRP A 235 -5.03 -19.12 4.51
C TRP A 235 -5.67 -18.35 5.67
N SER A 236 -5.64 -18.93 6.86
CA SER A 236 -6.08 -18.26 8.09
C SER A 236 -5.12 -18.59 9.23
N GLY A 237 -4.86 -17.61 10.08
CA GLY A 237 -4.02 -17.77 11.25
C GLY A 237 -4.25 -16.65 12.25
N GLY A 238 -4.57 -17.03 13.50
CA GLY A 238 -4.99 -16.08 14.53
C GLY A 238 -6.21 -15.29 14.06
N THR A 239 -6.11 -13.95 14.04
CA THR A 239 -7.18 -13.06 13.57
C THR A 239 -7.04 -12.64 12.10
N VAL A 240 -6.09 -13.22 11.36
CA VAL A 240 -5.81 -12.86 9.96
C VAL A 240 -6.40 -13.93 9.05
N ASN A 241 -7.21 -13.50 8.07
CA ASN A 241 -7.72 -14.32 6.99
C ASN A 241 -7.23 -13.74 5.66
N VAL A 242 -6.59 -14.57 4.85
CA VAL A 242 -6.14 -14.25 3.49
C VAL A 242 -6.98 -15.10 2.52
N PRO A 243 -7.75 -14.47 1.61
CA PRO A 243 -8.52 -15.19 0.61
C PRO A 243 -7.59 -15.83 -0.43
N ASP A 244 -8.15 -16.71 -1.27
CA ASP A 244 -7.47 -17.09 -2.51
C ASP A 244 -7.26 -15.85 -3.39
N CYS A 245 -6.03 -15.60 -3.81
CA CYS A 245 -5.70 -14.42 -4.60
C CYS A 245 -4.48 -14.60 -5.51
N TYR A 246 -4.30 -13.63 -6.42
CA TYR A 246 -3.11 -13.48 -7.23
C TYR A 246 -2.30 -12.31 -6.69
N ILE A 247 -1.05 -12.56 -6.35
CA ILE A 247 -0.14 -11.57 -5.79
C ILE A 247 1.03 -11.32 -6.74
N TYR A 248 1.58 -10.12 -6.69
CA TYR A 248 2.84 -9.78 -7.31
C TYR A 248 3.87 -9.61 -6.19
N ILE A 249 4.88 -10.47 -6.15
CA ILE A 249 5.78 -10.66 -5.00
C ILE A 249 7.23 -10.61 -5.48
N ASP A 250 8.15 -10.11 -4.67
CA ASP A 250 9.57 -10.10 -5.04
C ASP A 250 10.14 -11.53 -5.14
N LYS A 251 11.20 -11.67 -5.94
CA LYS A 251 11.91 -12.92 -6.22
C LYS A 251 12.98 -13.26 -5.16
N GLN A 252 13.21 -12.40 -4.16
CA GLN A 252 14.28 -12.66 -3.20
C GLN A 252 13.97 -13.91 -2.37
N GLY A 253 15.02 -14.66 -2.06
CA GLY A 253 14.98 -15.68 -1.03
C GLY A 253 14.61 -15.10 0.33
N ARG A 254 14.28 -15.97 1.29
CA ARG A 254 14.03 -15.55 2.67
C ARG A 254 15.33 -15.03 3.31
N TRP A 255 15.33 -13.81 3.85
CA TRP A 255 16.49 -13.16 4.48
C TRP A 255 16.38 -12.99 6.01
N TRP A 256 15.37 -13.60 6.62
CA TRP A 256 15.06 -13.52 8.06
C TRP A 256 14.99 -14.88 8.73
#